data_AF-A0A0R0C4Q9-F1
#
_entry.id   AF-A0A0R0C4Q9-F1
#
_cell.length_a   1.000
_cell.length_b   1.000
_cell.length_c   1.000
_cell.angle_alpha   90.00
_cell.angle_beta   90.00
_cell.angle_gamma   90.00
#
_symmetry.space_group_name_H-M   'P 1'
#
loop_
_entity.id
_entity.type
_entity.pdbx_description
1 polymer ?
#
loop_
_entity_poly.entity_id
_entity_poly.type
_entity_poly.pdbx_seq_one_letter_code
_entity_poly.pdbx_strand_id
1 'polypeptide(L)'
;MMSKHTPGPWFHDGNGNVWRRDPKDLYQNGGTVAGDKSLATIHKGWHHDGAEGYPVEANARLIAAAPELLETLEGFVACWDTCASPVEFAEKARAAIAKARGEA
;
A
#
# COMPACT_ATOMS: atom_id res chain seq x y z
N MET A 1 15.72 15.06 -7.89
CA MET A 1 14.60 14.10 -7.93
C MET A 1 15.05 12.86 -7.19
N MET A 2 14.34 12.38 -6.17
CA MET A 2 14.37 10.95 -5.75
C MET A 2 13.21 10.70 -4.77
N SER A 3 12.03 10.38 -5.29
CA SER A 3 11.00 9.73 -4.48
C SER A 3 11.43 8.27 -4.26
N LYS A 4 11.59 7.85 -3.00
CA LYS A 4 12.03 6.48 -2.67
C LYS A 4 10.96 5.41 -2.94
N HIS A 5 9.69 5.82 -3.00
CA HIS A 5 8.54 5.00 -3.36
C HIS A 5 7.61 5.78 -4.31
N THR A 6 6.67 5.07 -4.94
CA THR A 6 5.63 5.69 -5.77
C THR A 6 4.71 6.52 -4.87
N PRO A 7 4.48 7.81 -5.14
CA PRO A 7 3.49 8.59 -4.40
C PRO A 7 2.08 8.03 -4.58
N GLY A 8 1.23 8.19 -3.55
CA GLY A 8 -0.20 7.89 -3.64
C GLY A 8 -1.00 8.97 -4.38
N PRO A 9 -2.32 8.80 -4.52
CA PRO A 9 -3.09 7.64 -4.07
C PRO A 9 -2.85 6.40 -4.95
N TRP A 10 -3.01 5.21 -4.38
CA TRP A 10 -3.03 3.95 -5.14
C TRP A 10 -4.44 3.36 -5.13
N PHE A 11 -4.75 2.58 -6.15
CA PHE A 11 -6.08 2.01 -6.36
C PHE A 11 -5.98 0.51 -6.52
N HIS A 12 -6.85 -0.28 -5.89
CA HIS A 12 -6.91 -1.71 -6.15
C HIS A 12 -8.03 -2.04 -7.14
N ASP A 13 -7.84 -3.09 -7.94
CA ASP A 13 -8.95 -3.73 -8.65
C ASP A 13 -9.51 -4.91 -7.83
N GLY A 14 -10.68 -5.42 -8.23
CA GLY A 14 -11.27 -6.61 -7.62
C GLY A 14 -10.53 -7.92 -7.93
N ASN A 15 -9.44 -7.87 -8.69
CA ASN A 15 -8.68 -9.02 -9.15
C ASN A 15 -7.31 -9.14 -8.46
N GLY A 16 -7.03 -8.30 -7.47
CA GLY A 16 -5.80 -8.34 -6.71
C GLY A 16 -4.65 -7.52 -7.29
N ASN A 17 -4.90 -6.61 -8.22
CA ASN A 17 -3.86 -5.68 -8.67
C ASN A 17 -4.00 -4.33 -7.99
N VAL A 18 -2.86 -3.66 -7.76
CA VAL A 18 -2.76 -2.29 -7.28
C VAL A 18 -2.22 -1.41 -8.41
N TRP A 19 -2.78 -0.23 -8.57
CA TRP A 19 -2.62 0.65 -9.72
C TRP A 19 -2.31 2.08 -9.27
N ARG A 20 -1.58 2.81 -10.11
CA ARG A 20 -1.31 4.24 -9.93
C ARG A 20 -2.49 5.15 -10.33
N ARG A 21 -3.47 4.59 -11.03
CA ARG A 21 -4.68 5.28 -11.53
C ARG A 21 -5.91 4.44 -11.18
N ASP A 22 -7.06 5.09 -11.11
CA ASP A 22 -8.33 4.41 -10.87
C ASP A 22 -8.58 3.37 -11.99
N PRO A 23 -8.92 2.10 -11.65
CA PRO A 23 -9.19 1.07 -12.63
C PRO A 23 -10.19 1.49 -13.71
N LYS A 24 -11.18 2.34 -13.39
CA LYS A 24 -12.17 2.82 -14.36
C LYS A 24 -11.52 3.59 -15.53
N ASP A 25 -10.41 4.28 -15.28
CA ASP A 25 -9.68 5.08 -16.27
C ASP A 25 -8.76 4.20 -17.14
N LEU A 26 -8.46 2.98 -16.68
CA LEU A 26 -7.70 1.97 -17.44
C LEU A 26 -8.57 1.32 -18.52
N TYR A 27 -9.85 1.08 -18.23
CA TYR A 27 -10.76 0.36 -19.12
C TYR A 27 -11.43 1.24 -20.17
N GLN A 28 -11.65 2.54 -19.91
CA GLN A 28 -12.27 3.47 -20.88
C GLN A 28 -11.45 3.65 -22.17
N ASN A 29 -10.15 3.31 -22.16
CA ASN A 29 -9.29 3.33 -23.35
C ASN A 29 -8.94 1.93 -23.90
N GLY A 30 -9.66 0.88 -23.46
CA GLY A 30 -9.54 -0.46 -24.04
C GLY A 30 -8.20 -1.15 -23.77
N GLY A 31 -8.07 -1.81 -22.62
CA GLY A 31 -6.87 -2.58 -22.29
C GLY A 31 -5.66 -1.68 -22.05
N THR A 32 -4.58 -2.27 -21.54
CA THR A 32 -3.31 -1.59 -21.18
C THR A 32 -3.06 -0.37 -22.05
N VAL A 33 -3.34 0.84 -21.53
CA VAL A 33 -2.79 2.06 -22.13
C VAL A 33 -1.31 1.77 -22.23
N ALA A 34 -0.75 1.72 -23.44
CA ALA A 34 0.60 1.21 -23.67
C ALA A 34 1.57 1.74 -22.60
N GLY A 35 1.98 0.88 -21.66
CA GLY A 35 2.89 1.24 -20.57
C GLY A 35 2.34 1.14 -19.13
N ASP A 36 1.03 1.05 -18.89
CA ASP A 36 0.52 0.90 -17.52
C ASP A 36 0.55 -0.54 -17.04
N LYS A 37 1.40 -0.80 -16.04
CA LYS A 37 1.45 -2.04 -15.26
C LYS A 37 0.99 -1.77 -13.83
N SER A 38 0.49 -2.82 -13.19
CA SER A 38 0.22 -2.78 -11.76
C SER A 38 1.48 -2.44 -10.97
N LEU A 39 1.32 -1.65 -9.91
CA LEU A 39 2.34 -1.39 -8.90
C LEU A 39 2.64 -2.65 -8.09
N ALA A 40 1.59 -3.46 -7.85
CA ALA A 40 1.68 -4.76 -7.18
C ALA A 40 0.58 -5.69 -7.68
N THR A 41 0.84 -7.00 -7.64
CA THR A 41 -0.14 -8.04 -7.92
C THR A 41 -0.15 -9.03 -6.76
N ILE A 42 -1.33 -9.28 -6.22
CA ILE A 42 -1.59 -10.17 -5.10
C ILE A 42 -2.13 -11.47 -5.68
N HIS A 43 -1.39 -12.55 -5.49
CA HIS A 43 -1.81 -13.86 -5.98
C HIS A 43 -2.66 -14.58 -4.95
N LYS A 44 -3.73 -15.24 -5.43
CA LYS A 44 -4.40 -16.27 -4.64
C LYS A 44 -3.43 -17.42 -4.46
N GLY A 45 -3.03 -17.69 -3.22
CA GLY A 45 -2.21 -18.86 -2.91
C GLY A 45 -2.93 -20.14 -3.28
N TRP A 46 -2.18 -21.19 -3.64
CA TRP A 46 -2.76 -22.51 -3.78
C TRP A 46 -3.28 -22.98 -2.43
N HIS A 47 -4.55 -23.32 -2.37
CA HIS A 47 -5.16 -23.94 -1.21
C HIS A 47 -6.08 -25.05 -1.73
N HIS A 48 -5.89 -26.25 -1.17
CA HIS A 48 -6.55 -27.51 -1.54
C HIS A 48 -8.06 -27.41 -1.83
N ASP A 49 -8.58 -28.45 -2.47
CA ASP A 49 -9.95 -28.60 -2.99
C ASP A 49 -11.03 -28.01 -2.06
N GLY A 50 -11.54 -26.84 -2.45
CA GLY A 50 -12.74 -26.21 -1.89
C GLY A 50 -12.51 -25.11 -0.85
N ALA A 51 -11.27 -24.83 -0.42
CA ALA A 51 -11.01 -23.72 0.49
C ALA A 51 -10.90 -22.37 -0.25
N GLU A 52 -11.49 -21.31 0.30
CA GLU A 52 -11.16 -19.95 -0.11
C GLU A 52 -9.69 -19.69 0.27
N GLY A 53 -8.82 -19.53 -0.73
CA GLY A 53 -7.44 -19.08 -0.51
C GLY A 53 -7.37 -17.72 0.18
N TYR A 54 -6.17 -17.14 0.34
CA TYR A 54 -6.00 -15.84 1.00
C TYR A 54 -6.90 -14.74 0.41
N PRO A 55 -7.41 -13.80 1.23
CA PRO A 55 -8.34 -12.77 0.79
C PRO A 55 -7.62 -11.73 -0.08
N VAL A 56 -7.54 -12.03 -1.38
CA VAL A 56 -6.79 -11.25 -2.38
C VAL A 56 -7.22 -9.79 -2.38
N GLU A 57 -8.54 -9.53 -2.36
CA GLU A 57 -9.07 -8.17 -2.35
C GLU A 57 -8.71 -7.40 -1.07
N ALA A 58 -8.82 -8.04 0.10
CA ALA A 58 -8.47 -7.41 1.37
C ALA A 58 -6.98 -7.04 1.44
N ASN A 59 -6.12 -7.93 0.96
CA ASN A 59 -4.68 -7.68 0.88
C ASN A 59 -4.35 -6.56 -0.13
N ALA A 60 -5.03 -6.55 -1.29
CA ALA A 60 -4.87 -5.49 -2.27
C ALA A 60 -5.30 -4.11 -1.72
N ARG A 61 -6.42 -4.07 -0.98
CA ARG A 61 -6.90 -2.86 -0.30
C ARG A 61 -5.92 -2.36 0.76
N LEU A 62 -5.34 -3.26 1.55
CA LEU A 62 -4.33 -2.91 2.54
C LEU A 62 -3.06 -2.32 1.89
N ILE A 63 -2.58 -2.93 0.81
CA ILE A 63 -1.41 -2.43 0.08
C ILE A 63 -1.71 -1.08 -0.59
N ALA A 64 -2.91 -0.92 -1.19
CA ALA A 64 -3.31 0.33 -1.82
C ALA A 64 -3.35 1.50 -0.83
N ALA A 65 -3.66 1.26 0.45
CA ALA A 65 -3.65 2.26 1.51
C ALA A 65 -2.25 2.59 2.07
N ALA A 66 -1.17 1.98 1.56
CA ALA A 66 0.17 2.17 2.11
C ALA A 66 0.65 3.64 2.10
N PRO A 67 0.39 4.47 1.07
CA PRO A 67 0.74 5.89 1.09
C PRO A 67 0.06 6.65 2.23
N GLU A 68 -1.24 6.47 2.41
CA GLU A 68 -2.05 7.13 3.44
C GLU A 68 -1.69 6.65 4.85
N LEU A 69 -1.39 5.35 4.99
CA LEU A 69 -0.88 4.78 6.24
C LEU A 69 0.49 5.37 6.61
N LEU A 70 1.39 5.54 5.64
CA LEU A 70 2.70 6.16 5.86
C LEU A 70 2.56 7.62 6.31
N GLU A 71 1.76 8.41 5.59
CA GLU A 71 1.49 9.82 5.93
C GLU A 71 0.88 9.94 7.34
N THR A 72 -0.10 9.09 7.66
CA THR A 72 -0.75 9.08 8.99
C THR A 72 0.25 8.74 10.09
N LEU A 73 1.12 7.75 9.87
CA LEU A 73 2.16 7.38 10.84
C LEU A 73 3.18 8.51 11.03
N GLU A 74 3.60 9.19 9.96
CA GLU A 74 4.49 10.35 10.04
C GLU A 74 3.86 11.47 10.89
N GLY A 75 2.60 11.81 10.63
CA GLY A 75 1.86 12.81 11.42
C GLY A 75 1.66 12.40 12.88
N PHE A 76 1.38 11.12 13.11
CA PHE A 76 1.27 10.56 14.47
C PHE A 76 2.58 10.68 15.25
N VAL A 77 3.70 10.29 14.66
CA VAL A 77 5.03 10.40 15.30
C VAL A 77 5.40 11.86 15.54
N ALA A 78 5.14 12.77 14.59
CA ALA A 78 5.40 14.19 14.76
C ALA A 78 4.61 14.80 15.93
N CYS A 79 3.33 14.44 16.07
CA CYS A 79 2.52 14.84 17.22
C CYS A 79 3.04 14.22 18.52
N TRP A 80 3.44 12.95 18.48
CA TRP A 80 3.95 12.23 19.64
C TRP A 80 5.24 12.81 20.19
N ASP A 81 6.18 13.23 19.32
CA ASP A 81 7.46 13.81 19.74
C ASP A 81 7.27 15.15 20.50
N THR A 82 6.10 15.78 20.38
CA THR A 82 5.73 16.98 21.18
C THR A 82 5.06 16.65 22.51
N CYS A 83 4.66 15.41 22.75
CA CYS A 83 3.98 14.94 23.96
C CYS A 83 4.91 14.03 24.78
N ALA A 84 5.01 14.25 26.10
CA ALA A 84 5.79 13.37 27.00
C ALA A 84 5.07 12.03 27.25
N SER A 85 4.95 11.20 26.21
CA SER A 85 4.10 10.00 26.16
C SER A 85 4.94 8.72 25.94
N PRO A 86 4.48 7.52 26.37
CA PRO A 86 5.25 6.27 26.34
C PRO A 86 5.94 5.92 25.00
N VAL A 87 7.17 5.45 25.08
CA VAL A 87 8.13 5.39 23.97
C VAL A 87 7.87 4.24 22.98
N GLU A 88 7.26 3.14 23.43
CA GLU A 88 7.23 1.87 22.66
C GLU A 88 6.48 1.95 21.32
N PHE A 89 5.29 2.57 21.28
CA PHE A 89 4.52 2.66 20.02
C PHE A 89 5.14 3.64 19.02
N ALA A 90 5.78 4.70 19.52
CA ALA A 90 6.47 5.67 18.68
C ALA A 90 7.72 5.04 18.03
N GLU A 91 8.47 4.21 18.75
CA GLU A 91 9.59 3.45 18.19
C GLU A 91 9.15 2.47 17.11
N LYS A 92 8.05 1.73 17.33
CA LYS A 92 7.47 0.82 16.32
C LYS A 92 7.03 1.58 15.07
N ALA A 93 6.39 2.74 15.23
CA ALA A 93 6.00 3.59 14.12
C ALA A 93 7.21 4.12 13.34
N ARG A 94 8.24 4.63 14.03
CA ARG A 94 9.51 5.08 13.42
C ARG A 94 10.19 3.97 12.63
N ALA A 95 10.26 2.75 13.19
CA ALA A 95 10.83 1.60 12.51
C ALA A 95 10.04 1.22 11.24
N ALA A 96 8.70 1.25 11.32
CA ALA A 96 7.85 1.00 10.16
C ALA A 96 8.03 2.06 9.06
N ILE A 97 8.12 3.34 9.42
CA ILE A 97 8.38 4.46 8.50
C ILE A 97 9.75 4.30 7.83
N ALA A 98 10.80 4.04 8.61
CA ALA A 98 12.15 3.84 8.08
C ALA A 98 12.18 2.69 7.07
N LYS A 99 11.51 1.57 7.38
CA LYS A 99 11.37 0.44 6.45
C LYS A 99 10.62 0.84 5.18
N ALA A 100 9.50 1.56 5.28
CA ALA A 100 8.72 2.02 4.14
C ALA A 100 9.51 2.97 3.21
N ARG A 101 10.42 3.75 3.79
CA ARG A 101 11.34 4.63 3.05
C ARG A 101 12.61 3.94 2.55
N GLY A 102 12.85 2.68 2.89
CA GLY A 102 14.11 1.99 2.58
C GLY A 102 15.32 2.60 3.29
N GLU A 103 15.12 3.08 4.51
CA GLU A 103 16.15 3.66 5.41
C GLU A 103 16.61 2.69 6.49
N ALA A 104 16.01 1.49 6.54
CA ALA A 104 16.29 0.42 7.48
C ALA A 104 16.58 -0.90 6.75
#